data_AF-A0AAU1IAJ2-F1
#
_entry.id   AF-A0AAU1IAJ2-F1
#
_cell.length_a   1.000
_cell.length_b   1.000
_cell.length_c   1.000
_cell.angle_alpha   90.00
_cell.angle_beta   90.00
_cell.angle_gamma   90.00
#
_symmetry.space_group_name_H-M   'P 1'
#
loop_
_entity.id
_entity.type
_entity.pdbx_description
1 polymer ?
#
loop_
_entity_poly.entity_id
_entity_poly.type
_entity_poly.pdbx_seq_one_letter_code
_entity_poly.pdbx_strand_id
1 'polypeptide(L)' 'MLEDAPEVWIGYERAFFESVHHRVENFIAGILLPHQKKKPDDPYSRTVMAQMGAIESTLHLLANLE' A
#
# COMPACT_ATOMS: atom_id res chain seq x y z
N MET A 1 20.17 16.63 -20.10
CA MET A 1 18.88 16.40 -19.44
C MET A 1 19.10 15.29 -18.44
N LEU A 2 18.57 15.39 -17.22
CA LEU A 2 18.66 14.36 -16.17
C LEU A 2 17.78 13.13 -16.47
N GLU A 3 17.36 12.98 -17.73
CA GLU A 3 16.31 12.06 -18.18
C GLU A 3 16.87 10.71 -18.67
N ASP A 4 18.19 10.59 -18.86
CA ASP A 4 18.84 9.39 -19.46
C ASP A 4 19.45 8.41 -18.43
N ALA A 5 19.31 8.68 -17.12
CA ALA A 5 19.81 7.81 -16.06
C ALA A 5 18.64 6.98 -15.46
N PRO A 6 18.58 5.65 -15.67
CA PRO A 6 17.52 4.80 -15.14
C PRO A 6 17.29 4.95 -13.63
N GLU A 7 18.35 5.29 -12.89
CA GLU A 7 18.33 5.44 -11.44
C GLU A 7 17.44 6.60 -10.97
N VAL A 8 17.33 7.67 -11.76
CA VAL A 8 16.46 8.82 -11.44
C VAL A 8 14.99 8.41 -11.56
N TRP A 9 14.65 7.66 -12.60
CA TRP A 9 13.30 7.13 -12.82
C TRP A 9 12.92 6.13 -11.73
N ILE A 10 13.81 5.16 -11.45
CA ILE A 10 13.60 4.16 -10.40
C ILE A 10 13.44 4.84 -9.04
N GLY A 11 14.24 5.87 -8.74
CA GLY A 11 14.13 6.62 -7.49
C GLY A 11 12.75 7.30 -7.35
N TYR A 12 12.24 7.90 -8.42
CA TYR A 12 10.90 8.49 -8.42
C TYR A 12 9.79 7.44 -8.27
N GLU A 13 9.88 6.32 -8.97
CA GLU A 13 8.92 5.21 -8.89
C GLU A 13 8.87 4.65 -7.46
N ARG A 14 10.03 4.38 -6.84
CA ARG A 14 10.10 3.90 -5.45
C ARG A 14 9.48 4.90 -4.47
N ALA A 15 9.79 6.19 -4.60
CA ALA A 15 9.20 7.24 -3.76
C ALA A 15 7.68 7.34 -3.94
N PHE A 16 7.17 7.15 -5.17
CA PHE A 16 5.74 7.07 -5.43
C PHE A 16 5.11 5.87 -4.72
N PHE A 17 5.69 4.68 -4.85
CA PHE A 17 5.17 3.47 -4.17
C PHE A 17 5.17 3.62 -2.66
N GLU A 18 6.22 4.19 -2.07
CA GLU A 18 6.31 4.47 -0.64
C GLU A 18 5.23 5.46 -0.18
N SER A 19 4.99 6.54 -0.93
CA SER A 19 3.93 7.50 -0.61
C SER A 19 2.53 6.85 -0.66
N VAL A 20 2.27 6.00 -1.66
CA VAL A 20 0.98 5.30 -1.77
C VAL A 20 0.85 4.22 -0.69
N HIS A 21 1.93 3.49 -0.39
CA HIS A 21 2.00 2.51 0.70
C HIS A 21 1.55 3.14 2.02
N HIS A 22 2.15 4.26 2.42
CA HIS A 22 1.76 4.97 3.64
C HIS A 22 0.28 5.40 3.66
N ARG A 23 -0.29 5.81 2.53
CA ARG A 23 -1.73 6.17 2.46
C ARG A 23 -2.61 4.94 2.66
N VAL A 24 -2.25 3.82 2.04
CA VAL A 24 -2.99 2.55 2.16
C VAL A 24 -2.87 2.01 3.59
N GLU A 25 -1.67 2.01 4.17
CA GLU A 25 -1.42 1.60 5.55
C GLU A 25 -2.29 2.41 6.54
N ASN A 26 -2.30 3.74 6.40
CA ASN A 26 -3.12 4.61 7.23
C ASN A 26 -4.62 4.35 7.04
N PHE A 27 -5.09 4.08 5.81
CA PHE A 27 -6.48 3.71 5.57
C PHE A 27 -6.85 2.37 6.22
N ILE A 28 -5.97 1.37 6.10
CA ILE A 28 -6.15 0.07 6.76
C ILE A 28 -6.23 0.26 8.27
N ALA A 29 -5.25 0.95 8.87
CA ALA A 29 -5.15 1.13 10.31
C ALA A 29 -6.28 1.99 10.89
N GLY A 30 -6.61 3.10 10.22
CA GLY A 30 -7.58 4.08 10.70
C GLY A 30 -9.04 3.73 10.43
N ILE A 31 -9.33 2.96 9.37
CA ILE A 31 -10.71 2.72 8.92
C ILE A 31 -11.05 1.23 8.89
N LEU A 32 -10.26 0.42 8.17
CA LEU A 32 -10.60 -0.98 7.94
C LEU A 32 -10.47 -1.84 9.20
N LEU A 33 -9.38 -1.69 9.96
CA LEU A 33 -9.19 -2.41 11.21
C LEU A 33 -10.29 -2.12 12.23
N PRO A 34 -10.69 -0.86 12.49
CA PRO A 34 -11.84 -0.57 13.35
C PRO A 34 -13.16 -1.17 12.85
N HIS A 35 -13.41 -1.16 11.53
CA HIS A 35 -14.60 -1.79 10.96
C HIS A 35 -14.61 -3.29 11.22
N GLN A 36 -13.53 -3.99 10.88
CA GLN A 36 -13.39 -5.44 11.08
C GLN A 36 -13.50 -5.82 12.56
N LYS A 37 -12.92 -5.03 13.48
CA LYS A 37 -13.07 -5.26 14.93
C LYS A 37 -14.52 -5.17 15.39
N LYS A 38 -15.32 -4.25 14.83
CA LYS A 38 -16.74 -4.09 15.19
C LYS A 38 -17.64 -5.15 14.55
N LYS A 39 -17.27 -5.65 13.37
CA LYS A 39 -18.05 -6.59 12.56
C LYS A 39 -17.14 -7.67 11.96
N PRO A 40 -16.58 -8.57 12.79
CA PRO A 40 -15.57 -9.54 12.34
C PRO A 40 -16.11 -10.53 11.30
N ASP A 41 -17.41 -10.83 11.37
CA ASP A 41 -18.07 -11.77 10.46
C ASP A 41 -18.67 -11.11 9.21
N ASP A 42 -18.54 -9.78 9.05
CA ASP A 42 -19.00 -9.09 7.84
C ASP A 42 -18.18 -9.56 6.61
N PRO A 43 -18.81 -10.24 5.63
CA PRO A 43 -18.12 -10.73 4.44
C PRO A 43 -17.48 -9.59 3.63
N TYR A 44 -18.07 -8.40 3.63
CA TYR A 44 -17.53 -7.23 2.96
C TYR A 44 -16.22 -6.78 3.62
N SER A 45 -16.24 -6.51 4.93
CA SER A 45 -15.04 -6.11 5.67
C SER A 45 -13.90 -7.13 5.56
N ARG A 46 -14.20 -8.43 5.59
CA ARG A 46 -13.19 -9.50 5.44
C ARG A 46 -12.55 -9.48 4.06
N THR A 47 -13.36 -9.35 3.01
CA THR A 47 -12.88 -9.29 1.63
C THR A 47 -12.02 -8.06 1.41
N VAL A 48 -12.49 -6.88 1.83
CA VAL A 48 -11.76 -5.62 1.70
C VAL A 48 -10.42 -5.70 2.45
N MET A 49 -10.40 -6.20 3.69
CA MET A 49 -9.14 -6.32 4.45
C MET A 49 -8.12 -7.24 3.74
N ALA A 50 -8.56 -8.37 3.21
CA ALA A 50 -7.68 -9.30 2.50
C ALA A 50 -7.07 -8.66 1.23
N GLN A 51 -7.90 -7.99 0.42
CA GLN A 51 -7.43 -7.33 -0.81
C GLN A 51 -6.52 -6.14 -0.50
N MET A 52 -6.92 -5.30 0.47
CA MET A 52 -6.13 -4.11 0.82
C MET A 52 -4.81 -4.47 1.49
N GLY A 53 -4.77 -5.54 2.31
CA GLY A 53 -3.52 -6.07 2.85
C GLY A 53 -2.56 -6.55 1.76
N ALA A 54 -3.06 -7.26 0.74
CA ALA A 54 -2.23 -7.66 -0.40
C ALA A 54 -1.68 -6.45 -1.21
N ILE A 55 -2.50 -5.41 -1.40
CA ILE A 55 -2.07 -4.15 -2.04
C ILE A 55 -0.99 -3.46 -1.22
N GLU A 56 -1.19 -3.32 0.09
CA GLU A 56 -0.21 -2.74 1.02
C GLU A 56 1.14 -3.47 0.92
N SER A 57 1.13 -4.80 1.02
CA SER A 57 2.34 -5.61 0.96
C SER A 57 3.05 -5.50 -0.40
N THR A 58 2.28 -5.39 -1.49
CA THR A 58 2.84 -5.19 -2.84
C THR A 58 3.52 -3.82 -2.96
N LEU A 59 2.89 -2.75 -2.47
CA LEU A 59 3.46 -1.40 -2.52
C LEU A 59 4.74 -1.31 -1.69
N HIS A 60 4.76 -1.94 -0.50
CA HIS A 60 5.96 -2.01 0.32
C HIS A 60 7.10 -2.75 -0.38
N LEU A 61 6.81 -3.89 -1.03
CA LEU A 61 7.78 -4.62 -1.83
C LEU A 61 8.33 -3.76 -2.97
N LEU A 62 7.46 -3.12 -3.75
CA LEU A 62 7.87 -2.31 -4.91
C LEU A 62 8.74 -1.11 -4.51
N ALA A 63 8.46 -0.49 -3.37
CA ALA A 63 9.28 0.62 -2.84
C ALA A 63 10.70 0.18 -2.45
N ASN A 64 10.90 -1.11 -2.13
CA ASN A 64 12.14 -1.66 -1.57
C ASN A 64 12.80 -2.75 -2.45
N LEU A 65 12.35 -2.94 -3.70
CA LEU A 65 12.99 -3.84 -4.66
C LEU A 65 14.44 -3.41 -4.87
N GLU A 66 15.40 -4.33 -4.79
CA GLU A 66 16.83 -4.06 -5.03
C GLU A 66 17.14 -3.83 -6.52
#